data_AF-A0A2N7RXV6-F1
#
_entry.id   AF-A0A2N7RXV6-F1
#
_cell.length_a   1.000
_cell.length_b   1.000
_cell.length_c   1.000
_cell.angle_alpha   90.00
_cell.angle_beta   90.00
_cell.angle_gamma   90.00
#
_symmetry.space_group_name_H-M   'P 1'
#
loop_
_entity.id
_entity.type
_entity.pdbx_description
1 polymer ?
#
loop_
_entity_poly.entity_id
_entity_poly.type
_entity_poly.pdbx_seq_one_letter_code
_entity_poly.pdbx_strand_id
1 'polypeptide(L)' 'MTQKTLNLELSNDQFADLTNALEDHREYFKKRASEAQLGFGLDTGYWQSRAAEVQELLQLVQSTAKQKQQSSE' A
#
# COMPACT_ATOMS: atom_id res chain seq x y z
N MET A 1 19.67 -0.33 -4.86
CA MET A 1 18.24 -0.06 -5.06
C MET A 1 18.04 1.45 -4.99
N THR A 2 17.32 2.04 -5.94
CA THR A 2 17.00 3.48 -5.92
C THR A 2 16.05 3.75 -4.77
N GLN A 3 16.37 4.69 -3.88
CA GLN A 3 15.47 5.09 -2.81
C GLN A 3 14.27 5.80 -3.43
N LYS A 4 13.08 5.20 -3.33
CA LYS A 4 11.83 5.82 -3.76
C LYS A 4 11.41 6.84 -2.69
N THR A 5 11.04 8.05 -3.11
CA THR A 5 10.53 9.10 -2.23
C THR A 5 9.17 9.58 -2.73
N LEU A 6 8.25 9.85 -1.80
CA LEU A 6 6.91 10.34 -2.09
C LEU A 6 6.69 11.63 -1.29
N ASN A 7 6.38 12.72 -1.97
CA ASN A 7 6.09 14.00 -1.33
C ASN A 7 4.57 14.20 -1.29
N LEU A 8 3.99 14.23 -0.10
CA LEU A 8 2.54 14.36 0.11
C LEU A 8 2.23 15.49 1.08
N GLU A 9 1.36 16.41 0.67
CA GLU A 9 0.85 17.49 1.50
C GLU A 9 -0.55 17.15 2.01
N LEU A 10 -0.62 16.28 3.01
CA LEU A 10 -1.89 15.82 3.59
C LEU A 10 -1.98 16.14 5.10
N SER A 11 -3.19 16.31 5.62
CA SER A 11 -3.42 16.32 7.07
C SER A 11 -3.19 14.92 7.68
N ASN A 12 -3.10 14.83 9.02
CA ASN A 12 -2.97 13.54 9.70
C ASN A 12 -4.15 12.60 9.39
N ASP A 13 -5.38 13.12 9.38
CA ASP A 13 -6.57 12.33 9.07
C ASP A 13 -6.53 11.84 7.61
N GLN A 14 -6.12 12.69 6.67
CA GLN A 14 -5.95 12.29 5.27
C GLN A 14 -4.86 11.22 5.08
N PHE A 15 -3.81 11.24 5.90
CA PHE A 15 -2.82 10.15 5.92
C PHE A 15 -3.40 8.85 6.48
N ALA A 16 -4.24 8.92 7.52
CA ALA A 16 -4.91 7.75 8.07
C ALA A 16 -5.88 7.14 7.05
N ASP A 17 -6.70 7.97 6.41
CA ASP A 17 -7.63 7.55 5.35
C ASP A 17 -6.89 6.89 4.17
N LEU A 18 -5.80 7.50 3.71
CA LEU A 18 -4.97 6.94 2.64
C LEU A 18 -4.33 5.60 3.05
N THR A 19 -3.87 5.49 4.30
CA THR A 19 -3.31 4.26 4.85
C THR A 19 -4.36 3.14 4.83
N ASN A 20 -5.56 3.40 5.35
CA ASN A 20 -6.66 2.44 5.38
C ASN A 20 -7.06 2.00 3.96
N ALA A 21 -7.20 2.95 3.04
CA ALA A 21 -7.56 2.65 1.64
C ALA A 21 -6.51 1.75 0.95
N LEU A 22 -5.22 1.99 1.21
CA LEU A 22 -4.14 1.15 0.67
C LEU A 22 -4.11 -0.24 1.32
N GLU A 23 -4.40 -0.34 2.62
CA GLU A 23 -4.53 -1.63 3.31
C GLU A 23 -5.69 -2.44 2.74
N ASP A 24 -6.88 -1.85 2.60
CA ASP A 24 -8.05 -2.50 2.00
C ASP A 24 -7.76 -2.96 0.57
N HIS A 25 -7.07 -2.13 -0.22
CA HIS A 25 -6.70 -2.48 -1.59
C HIS A 25 -5.67 -3.63 -1.64
N ARG A 26 -4.71 -3.67 -0.72
CA ARG A 26 -3.76 -4.77 -0.57
C ARG A 26 -4.48 -6.07 -0.20
N GLU A 27 -5.38 -6.01 0.78
CA GLU A 27 -6.14 -7.19 1.22
C GLU A 27 -7.07 -7.72 0.13
N TYR A 28 -7.65 -6.83 -0.69
CA TYR A 28 -8.37 -7.23 -1.89
C TYR A 28 -7.50 -8.09 -2.82
N PHE A 29 -6.26 -7.68 -3.12
CA PHE A 29 -5.37 -8.46 -3.99
C PHE A 29 -4.94 -9.78 -3.35
N LYS A 30 -4.68 -9.82 -2.04
CA LYS A 30 -4.40 -11.07 -1.32
C LYS A 30 -5.57 -12.05 -1.41
N LYS A 31 -6.81 -11.56 -1.25
CA LYS A 31 -8.01 -12.39 -1.41
C LYS A 31 -8.11 -12.95 -2.83
N ARG A 32 -7.87 -12.11 -3.86
CA ARG A 32 -7.84 -12.55 -5.26
C ARG A 32 -6.75 -13.58 -5.53
N ALA A 33 -5.57 -13.45 -4.91
CA ALA A 33 -4.52 -14.46 -5.01
C ALA A 33 -4.97 -15.81 -4.45
N SER A 34 -5.65 -15.83 -3.30
CA SER A 34 -6.22 -17.05 -2.71
C SER A 34 -7.33 -17.67 -3.57
N GLU A 35 -8.19 -16.85 -4.18
CA GLU A 35 -9.21 -17.31 -5.12
C GLU A 35 -8.60 -17.87 -6.42
N ALA A 36 -7.52 -17.26 -6.91
CA ALA A 36 -6.79 -17.71 -8.09
C ALA A 36 -6.11 -19.07 -7.89
N GLN A 37 -5.66 -19.39 -6.68
CA GLN A 37 -5.15 -20.73 -6.34
C GLN A 37 -6.21 -21.83 -6.54
N LEU A 38 -7.49 -21.47 -6.50
CA LEU A 38 -8.62 -22.37 -6.75
C LEU A 38 -9.04 -22.39 -8.24
N GLY A 39 -8.30 -21.71 -9.12
CA GLY A 39 -8.54 -21.69 -10.57
C GLY A 39 -9.49 -20.58 -11.06
N PHE A 40 -9.81 -19.58 -10.23
CA PHE A 40 -10.67 -18.46 -10.62
C PHE A 40 -9.88 -17.20 -11.01
N GLY A 41 -10.22 -16.60 -12.16
CA GLY A 41 -9.69 -15.29 -12.55
C GLY A 41 -8.26 -15.30 -13.09
N LEU A 42 -7.50 -14.23 -12.84
CA LEU A 42 -6.09 -14.09 -13.27
C LEU A 42 -5.15 -14.93 -12.40
N ASP A 43 -3.94 -15.15 -12.89
CA ASP A 43 -2.89 -15.93 -12.23
C ASP A 43 -2.58 -15.46 -10.79
N THR A 44 -2.29 -16.40 -9.89
CA THR A 44 -1.93 -16.11 -8.50
C THR A 44 -0.71 -15.20 -8.39
N GLY A 45 0.30 -15.39 -9.24
CA GLY A 45 1.51 -14.57 -9.26
C GLY A 45 1.25 -13.12 -9.61
N TYR A 46 0.30 -12.86 -10.53
CA TYR A 46 -0.15 -11.49 -10.83
C TYR A 46 -0.75 -10.83 -9.59
N TRP A 47 -1.70 -11.47 -8.91
CA TRP A 47 -2.32 -10.88 -7.73
C TRP A 47 -1.34 -10.67 -6.57
N GLN A 48 -0.40 -11.60 -6.39
CA GLN A 48 0.67 -11.46 -5.40
C GLN A 48 1.60 -10.28 -5.72
N SER A 49 1.97 -10.09 -6.99
CA SER A 49 2.81 -8.95 -7.37
C SER A 49 2.08 -7.63 -7.12
N ARG A 50 0.79 -7.53 -7.45
CA ARG A 50 -0.03 -6.34 -7.14
C ARG A 50 -0.11 -6.08 -5.64
N ALA A 51 -0.31 -7.10 -4.81
CA ALA A 51 -0.32 -6.94 -3.36
C ALA A 51 1.04 -6.45 -2.83
N ALA A 52 2.15 -6.94 -3.38
CA ALA A 52 3.50 -6.50 -3.02
C ALA A 52 3.76 -5.04 -3.41
N GLU A 53 3.34 -4.62 -4.61
CA GLU A 53 3.46 -3.22 -5.04
C GLU A 53 2.67 -2.26 -4.15
N VAL A 54 1.44 -2.62 -3.75
CA VAL A 54 0.65 -1.82 -2.80
C VAL A 54 1.31 -1.79 -1.42
N GLN A 55 1.91 -2.90 -0.98
CA GLN A 55 2.67 -2.96 0.28
C GLN A 55 3.88 -2.01 0.27
N GLU A 56 4.61 -1.92 -0.84
CA GLU A 56 5.71 -0.95 -1.01
C GLU A 56 5.19 0.49 -0.92
N LEU A 57 4.07 0.80 -1.58
CA LEU A 57 3.47 2.13 -1.55
C LEU A 57 2.98 2.49 -0.14
N LEU A 58 2.33 1.56 0.55
CA LEU A 58 1.89 1.73 1.94
C LEU A 58 3.07 2.10 2.85
N GLN A 59 4.19 1.39 2.71
CA GLN A 59 5.41 1.70 3.48
C GLN A 59 5.92 3.13 3.18
N LEU A 60 5.93 3.55 1.91
CA LEU A 60 6.33 4.91 1.54
C LEU A 60 5.40 5.97 2.15
N VAL A 61 4.08 5.76 2.10
CA VAL A 61 3.10 6.68 2.70
C VAL A 61 3.29 6.79 4.21
N GLN A 62 3.43 5.65 4.90
CA GLN A 62 3.65 5.62 6.36
C GLN A 62 4.97 6.29 6.77
N SER A 63 6.05 6.06 6.01
CA SER A 63 7.33 6.74 6.24
C SER A 63 7.22 8.26 6.04
N THR A 64 6.50 8.69 5.01
CA THR A 64 6.27 10.12 4.71
C THR A 64 5.45 10.79 5.83
N ALA A 65 4.39 10.13 6.31
CA ALA A 65 3.57 10.62 7.41
C ALA A 65 4.40 10.82 8.69
N LYS A 66 5.26 9.86 9.03
CA LYS A 66 6.17 9.94 10.19
C LYS A 66 7.15 11.10 10.09
N GLN A 67 7.76 11.29 8.92
CA GLN A 67 8.70 12.41 8.68
C GLN A 67 8.01 13.77 8.83
N LYS A 68 6.76 13.89 8.38
CA LYS A 68 5.99 15.14 8.53
C LYS A 68 5.66 15.44 9.99
N GLN A 69 5.30 14.42 10.77
CA GLN A 69 5.04 14.58 12.21
C GLN A 69 6.30 15.07 12.95
N GLN A 70 7.46 14.50 12.65
CA GLN A 70 8.75 14.90 13.24
C GLN A 70 9.23 16.30 12.83
N SER A 71 8.77 16.82 11.69
CA SER A 71 9.15 18.15 11.19
C SER A 71 8.24 19.26 11.71
N SER A 72 7.15 18.90 12.40
CA SER A 72 6.14 19.82 12.93
C SER A 72 6.30 20.06 14.46
N GLU A 73 7.27 19.39 15.09
CA GLU A 73 7.73 19.57 16.48
C GLU A 73 8.98 20.44 16.53
#